data_AF-A0A359LGW6-F1
#
_entry.id   AF-A0A359LGW6-F1
#
_cell.length_a   1.000
_cell.length_b   1.000
_cell.length_c   1.000
_cell.angle_alpha   90.00
_cell.angle_beta   90.00
_cell.angle_gamma   90.00
#
_symmetry.space_group_name_H-M   'P 1'
#
loop_
_entity.id
_entity.type
_entity.pdbx_description
1 polymer ?
#
loop_
_entity_poly.entity_id
_entity_poly.type
_entity_poly.pdbx_seq_one_letter_code
_entity_poly.pdbx_strand_id
1 'polypeptide(L)'
;MIRSNNRNKGYTLIELMVVVGIISLLLGLSINGLNNLIQWNKLNTAAALLSSELKNTQSRAFYEGVYYKIEFYTTFNWPTSPNKYKIFKGSESELYKEIKLEGVELFKTNFTDNRVRFKPSGVPSQGGTVTLKNKKEKVLYVIMTPVTARVRISPDPPENW
;
A
#
# COMPACT_ATOMS: atom_id res chain seq x y z
N MET A 1 41.72 53.02 19.19
CA MET A 1 40.40 53.29 18.55
C MET A 1 40.33 52.45 17.29
N ILE A 2 39.67 51.29 17.33
CA ILE A 2 39.66 50.31 16.23
C ILE A 2 38.36 50.50 15.44
N ARG A 3 38.44 51.00 14.20
CA ARG A 3 37.30 51.09 13.28
C ARG A 3 37.07 49.72 12.65
N SER A 4 36.01 49.04 13.06
CA SER A 4 35.48 47.87 12.35
C SER A 4 34.85 48.34 11.04
N ASN A 5 35.41 47.91 9.92
CA ASN A 5 34.98 48.29 8.56
C ASN A 5 34.13 47.16 7.97
N ASN A 6 32.94 46.94 8.52
CA ASN A 6 32.00 45.95 7.99
C ASN A 6 31.37 46.46 6.69
N ARG A 7 32.01 46.14 5.55
CA ARG A 7 31.39 46.25 4.23
C ARG A 7 30.45 45.07 4.01
N ASN A 8 29.19 45.22 4.42
CA ASN A 8 28.15 44.26 4.08
C ASN A 8 27.89 44.33 2.56
N LYS A 9 28.45 43.39 1.81
CA LYS A 9 28.16 43.21 0.38
C LYS A 9 26.80 42.55 0.25
N GLY A 10 25.82 43.27 -0.29
CA GLY A 10 24.51 42.72 -0.66
C GLY A 10 24.56 41.97 -1.98
N TYR A 11 23.62 41.05 -2.20
CA TYR A 11 23.43 40.36 -3.48
C TYR A 11 22.84 41.31 -4.53
N THR A 12 23.20 41.10 -5.79
CA THR A 12 22.64 41.88 -6.89
C THR A 12 21.27 41.35 -7.31
N LEU A 13 20.41 42.21 -7.86
CA LEU A 13 19.09 41.79 -8.36
C LEU A 13 19.22 40.73 -9.48
N ILE A 14 20.22 40.86 -10.34
CA ILE A 14 20.49 39.88 -11.40
C ILE A 14 20.92 38.52 -10.83
N GLU A 15 21.73 38.49 -9.77
CA GLU A 15 22.14 37.25 -9.11
C GLU A 15 20.94 36.53 -8.49
N LEU A 16 20.02 37.28 -7.87
CA LEU A 16 18.76 36.71 -7.36
C LEU A 16 17.91 36.12 -8.50
N MET A 17 17.80 36.82 -9.63
CA MET A 17 17.06 36.32 -10.79
C MET A 17 17.67 35.03 -11.36
N VAL A 18 19.00 34.97 -11.46
CA VAL A 18 19.71 33.77 -11.92
C VAL A 18 19.47 32.60 -10.96
N VAL A 19 19.55 32.83 -9.64
CA VAL A 19 19.31 31.80 -8.63
C VAL A 19 17.87 31.26 -8.70
N VAL A 20 16.88 32.15 -8.77
CA VAL A 20 15.46 31.74 -8.90
C VAL A 20 15.23 30.99 -10.22
N GLY A 21 15.87 31.40 -11.31
CA GLY A 21 15.82 30.70 -12.60
C GLY A 21 16.37 29.27 -12.50
N ILE A 22 17.53 29.09 -11.87
CA ILE A 22 18.14 27.77 -11.66
C ILE A 22 17.24 26.90 -10.78
N ILE A 23 16.71 27.43 -9.67
CA ILE A 23 15.80 26.69 -8.78
C ILE A 23 14.55 26.24 -9.54
N SER A 24 13.95 27.13 -10.34
CA SER A 24 12.74 26.83 -11.11
C SER A 24 12.99 25.71 -12.13
N LEU A 25 14.14 25.73 -12.79
CA LEU A 25 14.56 24.68 -13.72
C LEU A 25 14.72 23.32 -13.01
N LEU A 26 15.42 23.30 -11.87
CA LEU A 26 15.64 22.08 -11.08
C LEU A 26 14.32 21.49 -10.56
N LEU A 27 13.41 22.36 -10.09
CA LEU A 27 12.08 21.94 -9.64
C LEU A 27 11.27 21.34 -10.79
N GLY A 28 11.29 21.97 -11.97
CA GLY A 28 10.61 21.45 -13.16
C GLY A 28 11.07 20.04 -13.55
N LEU A 29 12.38 19.79 -13.53
CA LEU A 29 12.94 18.47 -13.83
C LEU A 29 12.59 17.41 -12.76
N SER A 30 12.40 17.82 -11.50
CA SER A 30 12.18 16.93 -10.37
C SER A 30 10.76 16.36 -10.26
N ILE A 31 9.77 16.96 -10.93
CA ILE A 31 8.33 16.58 -10.83
C ILE A 31 8.10 15.08 -11.13
N ASN A 32 8.76 14.56 -12.17
CA ASN A 32 8.62 13.15 -12.55
C ASN A 32 9.16 12.19 -11.49
N GLY A 33 10.30 12.54 -10.87
CA GLY A 33 10.90 11.76 -9.78
C GLY A 33 10.00 11.72 -8.55
N LEU A 34 9.47 12.87 -8.13
CA LEU A 34 8.52 12.96 -7.01
C LEU A 34 7.26 12.14 -7.28
N ASN A 35 6.69 12.22 -8.48
CA ASN A 35 5.51 11.43 -8.83
C ASN A 35 5.77 9.92 -8.72
N ASN A 36 6.93 9.43 -9.21
CA ASN A 36 7.29 8.03 -9.09
C ASN A 36 7.45 7.60 -7.62
N LEU A 37 8.09 8.44 -6.80
CA LEU A 37 8.27 8.19 -5.37
C LEU A 37 6.92 8.12 -4.65
N ILE A 38 6.00 9.04 -4.94
CA ILE A 38 4.65 9.07 -4.36
C ILE A 38 3.89 7.78 -4.73
N GLN A 39 3.93 7.35 -6.00
CA GLN A 39 3.26 6.11 -6.43
C GLN A 39 3.87 4.86 -5.79
N TRP A 40 5.19 4.86 -5.57
CA TRP A 40 5.87 3.77 -4.87
C TRP A 40 5.51 3.72 -3.38
N ASN A 41 5.49 4.86 -2.70
CA ASN A 41 5.07 4.95 -1.30
C ASN A 41 3.61 4.52 -1.12
N LYS A 42 2.69 4.95 -2.00
CA LYS A 42 1.29 4.50 -1.98
C LYS A 42 1.18 2.97 -2.07
N LEU A 43 1.94 2.36 -2.98
CA LEU A 43 1.97 0.91 -3.16
C LEU A 43 2.48 0.17 -1.92
N ASN A 44 3.59 0.63 -1.34
CA ASN A 44 4.15 0.02 -0.13
C ASN A 44 3.21 0.17 1.07
N THR A 45 2.63 1.34 1.26
CA THR A 45 1.66 1.58 2.35
C THR A 45 0.45 0.68 2.19
N ALA A 46 -0.11 0.57 0.97
CA ALA A 46 -1.23 -0.33 0.71
C ALA A 46 -0.88 -1.80 0.99
N ALA A 47 0.30 -2.25 0.57
CA ALA A 47 0.78 -3.62 0.83
C ALA A 47 0.99 -3.88 2.34
N ALA A 48 1.59 -2.92 3.05
CA ALA A 48 1.81 -3.00 4.50
C ALA A 48 0.49 -3.02 5.28
N LEU A 49 -0.46 -2.15 4.91
CA LEU A 49 -1.80 -2.12 5.50
C LEU A 49 -2.53 -3.44 5.28
N LEU A 50 -2.53 -3.96 4.05
CA LEU A 50 -3.16 -5.25 3.75
C LEU A 50 -2.49 -6.40 4.51
N SER A 51 -1.16 -6.43 4.59
CA SER A 51 -0.42 -7.41 5.37
C SER A 51 -0.76 -7.34 6.86
N SER A 52 -0.87 -6.13 7.40
CA SER A 52 -1.27 -5.91 8.79
C SER A 52 -2.70 -6.36 9.02
N GLU A 53 -3.61 -6.09 8.10
CA GLU A 53 -5.02 -6.43 8.23
C GLU A 53 -5.25 -7.94 8.19
N LEU A 54 -4.52 -8.68 7.34
CA LEU A 54 -4.53 -10.15 7.33
C LEU A 54 -4.13 -10.72 8.70
N LYS A 55 -3.02 -10.23 9.28
CA LYS A 55 -2.56 -10.66 10.61
C LYS A 55 -3.49 -10.23 11.74
N ASN A 56 -4.05 -9.03 11.66
CA ASN A 56 -5.00 -8.51 12.64
C ASN A 56 -6.28 -9.35 12.63
N THR A 57 -6.83 -9.61 11.45
CA THR A 57 -8.03 -10.45 11.27
C THR A 57 -7.80 -11.87 11.78
N GLN A 58 -6.63 -12.45 11.48
CA GLN A 58 -6.22 -13.74 12.04
C GLN A 58 -6.22 -13.72 13.58
N SER A 59 -5.59 -12.71 14.17
CA SER A 59 -5.48 -12.57 15.63
C SER A 59 -6.85 -12.37 16.27
N ARG A 60 -7.74 -11.57 15.67
CA ARG A 60 -9.12 -11.37 16.13
C ARG A 60 -9.92 -12.66 16.12
N ALA A 61 -9.81 -13.45 15.04
CA ALA A 61 -10.47 -14.74 14.98
C ALA A 61 -10.03 -15.66 16.14
N PHE A 62 -8.73 -15.63 16.46
CA PHE A 62 -8.18 -16.36 17.59
C PHE A 62 -8.66 -15.86 18.95
N TYR A 63 -8.55 -14.55 19.21
CA TYR A 63 -8.89 -13.97 20.51
C TYR A 63 -10.38 -13.95 20.81
N GLU A 64 -11.21 -13.68 19.79
CA GLU A 64 -12.66 -13.61 19.95
C GLU A 64 -13.33 -14.99 19.82
N GLY A 65 -12.58 -16.02 19.40
CA GLY A 65 -13.10 -17.39 19.27
C GLY A 65 -14.17 -17.55 18.19
N VAL A 66 -14.23 -16.65 17.22
CA VAL A 66 -15.22 -16.65 16.13
C VAL A 66 -14.55 -16.62 14.76
N TYR A 67 -15.29 -17.01 13.73
CA TYR A 67 -14.81 -16.91 12.36
C TYR A 67 -14.66 -15.45 11.93
N TYR A 68 -13.64 -15.18 11.13
CA TYR A 68 -13.52 -13.95 10.37
C TYR A 68 -13.30 -14.27 8.89
N LYS A 69 -13.73 -13.37 8.01
CA LYS A 69 -13.55 -13.52 6.57
C LYS A 69 -13.09 -12.20 5.97
N ILE A 70 -12.17 -12.26 5.01
CA ILE A 70 -11.82 -11.14 4.14
C ILE A 70 -12.24 -11.48 2.72
N GLU A 71 -13.02 -10.60 2.09
CA GLU A 71 -13.42 -10.68 0.69
C GLU A 71 -12.73 -9.58 -0.13
N PHE A 72 -12.09 -9.96 -1.23
CA PHE A 72 -11.33 -9.09 -2.11
C PHE A 72 -12.14 -8.75 -3.37
N TYR A 73 -12.40 -7.46 -3.59
CA TYR A 73 -13.05 -6.97 -4.81
C TYR A 73 -11.97 -6.46 -5.75
N THR A 74 -11.44 -7.38 -6.55
CA THR A 74 -10.32 -7.12 -7.46
C THR A 74 -10.81 -6.43 -8.74
N THR A 75 -9.93 -5.69 -9.43
CA THR A 75 -10.26 -5.18 -10.78
C THR A 75 -10.45 -6.29 -11.78
N PHE A 76 -9.74 -7.41 -11.63
CA PHE A 76 -9.86 -8.56 -12.52
C PHE A 76 -11.24 -9.26 -12.43
N ASN A 77 -11.82 -9.36 -11.23
CA ASN A 77 -13.07 -10.08 -11.00
C ASN A 77 -14.31 -9.17 -10.89
N TRP A 78 -14.14 -7.91 -10.45
CA TRP A 78 -15.24 -6.98 -10.15
C TRP A 78 -15.06 -5.61 -10.83
N PRO A 79 -15.23 -5.51 -12.16
CA PRO A 79 -14.92 -4.27 -12.90
C PRO A 79 -15.78 -3.07 -12.48
N THR A 80 -17.00 -3.30 -11.97
CA THR A 80 -17.94 -2.22 -11.63
C THR A 80 -17.72 -1.61 -10.24
N SER A 81 -17.10 -2.33 -9.30
CA SER A 81 -16.78 -1.77 -7.97
C SER A 81 -15.50 -2.36 -7.34
N PRO A 82 -14.34 -2.21 -8.01
CA PRO A 82 -13.09 -2.83 -7.58
C PRO A 82 -12.37 -2.02 -6.50
N ASN A 83 -11.13 -2.42 -6.20
CA ASN A 83 -10.18 -1.70 -5.33
C ASN A 83 -10.65 -1.55 -3.89
N LYS A 84 -11.32 -2.59 -3.38
CA LYS A 84 -11.70 -2.65 -1.98
C LYS A 84 -11.61 -4.08 -1.47
N TYR A 85 -11.52 -4.20 -0.16
CA TYR A 85 -11.74 -5.46 0.51
C TYR A 85 -12.60 -5.23 1.75
N LYS A 86 -13.40 -6.25 2.09
CA LYS A 86 -14.33 -6.21 3.21
C LYS A 86 -14.00 -7.30 4.19
N ILE A 87 -14.13 -6.99 5.47
CA ILE A 87 -13.89 -7.91 6.57
C ILE A 87 -15.23 -8.16 7.23
N PHE A 88 -15.55 -9.43 7.41
CA PHE A 88 -16.76 -9.90 8.05
C PHE A 88 -16.42 -10.68 9.32
N LYS A 89 -17.28 -10.56 10.32
CA LYS A 89 -17.19 -11.24 11.60
C LYS A 89 -18.29 -12.32 11.72
N GLY A 90 -18.00 -13.38 12.46
CA GLY A 90 -18.94 -14.44 12.81
C GLY A 90 -19.31 -15.31 11.61
N SER A 91 -20.58 -15.75 11.56
CA SER A 91 -21.15 -16.60 10.50
C SER A 91 -21.28 -15.90 9.13
N GLU A 92 -20.33 -15.01 8.81
CA GLU A 92 -20.12 -14.38 7.51
C GLU A 92 -21.07 -13.26 7.10
N SER A 93 -21.94 -12.79 8.01
CA SER A 93 -22.99 -11.81 7.69
C SER A 93 -22.74 -10.42 8.26
N GLU A 94 -21.93 -10.28 9.31
CA GLU A 94 -21.69 -8.99 9.97
C GLU A 94 -20.50 -8.28 9.33
N LEU A 95 -20.75 -7.17 8.62
CA LEU A 95 -19.68 -6.34 8.07
C LEU A 95 -18.94 -5.65 9.21
N TYR A 96 -17.69 -6.05 9.45
CA TYR A 96 -16.83 -5.45 10.47
C TYR A 96 -16.12 -4.19 9.94
N LYS A 97 -15.57 -4.26 8.73
CA LYS A 97 -14.77 -3.16 8.16
C LYS A 97 -14.75 -3.24 6.64
N GLU A 98 -14.82 -2.08 5.98
CA GLU A 98 -14.59 -1.95 4.54
C GLU A 98 -13.38 -1.03 4.32
N ILE A 99 -12.43 -1.47 3.49
CA ILE A 99 -11.24 -0.69 3.15
C ILE A 99 -11.23 -0.48 1.65
N LYS A 100 -11.20 0.78 1.23
CA LYS A 100 -11.03 1.19 -0.16
C LYS A 100 -9.58 1.61 -0.39
N LEU A 101 -9.00 1.14 -1.48
CA LEU A 101 -7.63 1.44 -1.88
C LEU A 101 -7.63 2.62 -2.84
N GLU A 102 -6.97 3.71 -2.46
CA GLU A 102 -6.83 4.90 -3.27
C GLU A 102 -5.43 5.01 -3.89
N GLY A 103 -5.38 5.17 -5.22
CA GLY A 103 -4.11 5.30 -5.94
C GLY A 103 -3.31 3.99 -6.07
N VAL A 104 -3.86 2.88 -5.60
CA VAL A 104 -3.34 1.52 -5.79
C VAL A 104 -4.49 0.63 -6.26
N GLU A 105 -4.20 -0.17 -7.26
CA GLU A 105 -5.08 -1.17 -7.83
C GLU A 105 -4.94 -2.49 -7.08
N LEU A 106 -6.05 -3.05 -6.60
CA LEU A 106 -6.12 -4.43 -6.16
C LEU A 106 -6.40 -5.29 -7.38
N PHE A 107 -5.32 -5.72 -8.04
CA PHE A 107 -5.38 -6.26 -9.40
C PHE A 107 -6.05 -7.64 -9.44
N LYS A 108 -5.48 -8.61 -8.72
CA LYS A 108 -5.98 -9.99 -8.68
C LYS A 108 -5.61 -10.70 -7.39
N THR A 109 -6.27 -11.81 -7.13
CA THR A 109 -5.94 -12.73 -6.04
C THR A 109 -6.04 -14.18 -6.53
N ASN A 110 -5.27 -15.08 -5.92
CA ASN A 110 -5.44 -16.53 -6.10
C ASN A 110 -6.16 -17.21 -4.92
N PHE A 111 -6.73 -16.42 -4.01
CA PHE A 111 -7.66 -16.93 -3.02
C PHE A 111 -8.92 -17.49 -3.70
N THR A 112 -9.38 -18.65 -3.26
CA THR A 112 -10.60 -19.29 -3.77
C THR A 112 -11.79 -18.37 -3.49
N ASP A 113 -12.63 -18.18 -4.51
CA ASP A 113 -13.75 -17.22 -4.48
C ASP A 113 -13.35 -15.78 -4.10
N ASN A 114 -12.08 -15.40 -4.31
CA ASN A 114 -11.53 -14.10 -3.90
C ASN A 114 -11.68 -13.82 -2.40
N ARG A 115 -11.62 -14.84 -1.55
CA ARG A 115 -11.77 -14.68 -0.10
C ARG A 115 -10.88 -15.60 0.71
N VAL A 116 -10.57 -15.16 1.93
CA VAL A 116 -9.91 -15.99 2.95
C VAL A 116 -10.71 -15.97 4.23
N ARG A 117 -10.87 -17.14 4.85
CA ARG A 117 -11.51 -17.30 6.16
C ARG A 117 -10.47 -17.63 7.21
N PHE A 118 -10.63 -17.11 8.41
CA PHE A 118 -9.87 -17.46 9.59
C PHE A 118 -10.79 -18.18 10.56
N LYS A 119 -10.37 -19.38 10.98
CA LYS A 119 -11.08 -20.17 11.98
C LYS A 119 -10.89 -19.56 13.38
N PRO A 120 -11.73 -19.90 14.37
CA PRO A 120 -11.51 -19.55 15.77
C PRO A 120 -10.12 -19.92 16.33
N SER A 121 -9.41 -20.86 15.69
CA SER A 121 -8.03 -21.20 16.03
C SER A 121 -6.97 -20.27 15.42
N GLY A 122 -7.37 -19.22 14.69
CA GLY A 122 -6.46 -18.35 13.94
C GLY A 122 -5.88 -18.99 12.66
N VAL A 123 -6.26 -20.23 12.34
CA VAL A 123 -5.76 -20.92 11.14
C VAL A 123 -6.56 -20.45 9.92
N PRO A 124 -5.90 -20.00 8.83
CA PRO A 124 -6.58 -19.59 7.61
C PRO A 124 -7.13 -20.80 6.86
N SER A 125 -8.17 -20.59 6.04
CA SER A 125 -8.76 -21.63 5.18
C SER A 125 -7.79 -22.11 4.12
N GLN A 126 -6.91 -21.23 3.65
CA GLN A 126 -5.91 -21.51 2.62
C GLN A 126 -4.77 -20.48 2.66
N GLY A 127 -3.68 -20.78 1.98
CA GLY A 127 -2.69 -19.78 1.58
C GLY A 127 -3.15 -19.04 0.31
N GLY A 128 -2.50 -17.93 0.02
CA GLY A 128 -2.79 -17.18 -1.20
C GLY A 128 -2.05 -15.86 -1.29
N THR A 129 -2.25 -15.18 -2.40
CA THR A 129 -1.52 -13.98 -2.78
C THR A 129 -2.50 -12.94 -3.32
N VAL A 130 -2.42 -11.73 -2.78
CA VAL A 130 -3.08 -10.55 -3.35
C VAL A 130 -2.04 -9.75 -4.14
N THR A 131 -2.35 -9.44 -5.38
CA THR A 131 -1.51 -8.61 -6.27
C THR A 131 -1.97 -7.17 -6.20
N LEU A 132 -1.07 -6.27 -5.81
CA LEU A 132 -1.29 -4.84 -5.81
C LEU A 132 -0.47 -4.19 -6.92
N LYS A 133 -1.03 -3.21 -7.60
CA LYS A 133 -0.40 -2.51 -8.72
C LYS A 133 -0.59 -1.00 -8.59
N ASN A 134 0.43 -0.20 -8.89
CA ASN A 134 0.27 1.26 -8.90
C ASN A 134 0.06 1.80 -10.33
N LYS A 135 -0.22 3.10 -10.45
CA LYS A 135 -0.41 3.79 -11.74
C LYS A 135 0.83 3.81 -12.65
N LYS A 136 1.99 3.39 -12.14
CA LYS A 136 3.27 3.29 -12.86
C LYS A 136 3.62 1.84 -13.18
N GLU A 137 2.62 0.94 -13.12
CA GLU A 137 2.75 -0.48 -13.45
C GLU A 137 3.70 -1.26 -12.53
N LYS A 138 4.12 -0.69 -11.40
CA LYS A 138 4.88 -1.42 -10.38
C LYS A 138 3.94 -2.32 -9.59
N VAL A 139 4.40 -3.52 -9.29
CA VAL A 139 3.62 -4.58 -8.65
C VAL A 139 4.25 -4.95 -7.31
N LEU A 140 3.40 -5.20 -6.31
CA LEU A 140 3.78 -5.88 -5.07
C LEU A 140 2.81 -7.03 -4.81
N TYR A 141 3.36 -8.13 -4.31
CA TYR A 141 2.64 -9.34 -3.95
C TYR A 141 2.57 -9.44 -2.43
N VAL A 142 1.36 -9.46 -1.87
CA VAL A 142 1.11 -9.77 -0.46
C VAL A 142 0.77 -11.25 -0.36
N ILE A 143 1.74 -12.03 0.13
CA ILE A 143 1.72 -13.50 0.08
C ILE A 143 1.52 -14.02 1.49
N MET A 144 0.50 -14.86 1.69
CA MET A 144 0.17 -15.51 2.95
C MET A 144 0.34 -17.02 2.82
N THR A 145 1.10 -17.62 3.75
CA THR A 145 1.26 -19.08 3.80
C THR A 145 0.02 -19.78 4.36
N PRO A 146 -0.28 -21.01 3.91
CA PRO A 146 -1.34 -21.81 4.52
C PRO A 146 -0.97 -22.15 5.97
N VAL A 147 -1.98 -22.49 6.78
CA VAL A 147 -1.88 -22.96 8.17
C VAL A 147 -1.36 -21.92 9.18
N THR A 148 -0.15 -21.39 8.97
CA THR A 148 0.50 -20.44 9.89
C THR A 148 0.09 -18.99 9.66
N ALA A 149 -0.54 -18.68 8.52
CA ALA A 149 -0.87 -17.33 8.06
C ALA A 149 0.32 -16.34 8.11
N ARG A 150 1.55 -16.82 7.88
CA ARG A 150 2.70 -15.92 7.76
C ARG A 150 2.52 -15.07 6.51
N VAL A 151 2.42 -13.76 6.70
CA VAL A 151 2.30 -12.80 5.61
C VAL A 151 3.65 -12.15 5.32
N ARG A 152 4.03 -12.10 4.04
CA ARG A 152 5.20 -11.39 3.51
C ARG A 152 4.81 -10.54 2.30
N ILE A 153 5.59 -9.48 2.05
CA ILE A 153 5.46 -8.61 0.88
C ILE A 153 6.66 -8.87 -0.02
N SER A 154 6.43 -8.99 -1.32
CA SER A 154 7.47 -9.32 -2.31
C SER A 154 7.27 -8.52 -3.59
N PRO A 155 8.34 -8.02 -4.24
CA PRO A 155 8.26 -7.49 -5.61
C PRO A 155 8.15 -8.62 -6.64
N ASP A 156 8.60 -9.84 -6.29
CA ASP A 156 8.57 -11.01 -7.15
C ASP A 156 7.36 -11.90 -6.83
N PRO A 157 6.74 -12.54 -7.85
CA PRO A 157 5.65 -13.47 -7.64
C PRO A 157 6.11 -14.69 -6.81
N PRO A 158 5.20 -15.35 -6.07
CA PRO A 158 5.49 -16.64 -5.44
C PRO A 158 5.90 -17.70 -6.46
N GLU A 159 6.77 -18.63 -6.05
CA GLU A 159 7.29 -19.72 -6.89
C GLU A 159 6.20 -20.63 -7.47
N ASN A 160 5.09 -20.80 -6.76
CA ASN A 160 3.96 -21.65 -7.15
C ASN A 160 2.70 -20.80 -7.39
N TRP A 161 2.69 -20.02 -8.47
CA TRP A 161 1.58 -19.11 -8.82
C TRP A 161 0.32 -19.82 -9.32
#